data_AF-A0A2D0JS86-F1
#
_entry.id   AF-A0A2D0JS86-F1
#
_cell.length_a   1.000
_cell.length_b   1.000
_cell.length_c   1.000
_cell.angle_alpha   90.00
_cell.angle_beta   90.00
_cell.angle_gamma   90.00
#
_symmetry.space_group_name_H-M   'P 1'
#
loop_
_entity.id
_entity.type
_entity.pdbx_description
1 polymer ?
#
loop_
_entity_poly.entity_id
_entity_poly.type
_entity_poly.pdbx_seq_one_letter_code
_entity_poly.pdbx_strand_id
1 'polypeptide(L)'
;MNGSDENDEMTFEELIEIFLSNKHSMTKPEKLLPVQKNKDLQRPAKPEALYSLEKTEQYFLRNYITKNVKLADGRYIFIISANDPYTICCAKSARDTNYHWHDAVDGHTSIGYRKPVRYAGTLLFRQGELLVWSNASGHYKPPGELRYLMLPYVRLLLPDSKFRHISFNK
;
A
#
# COMPACT_ATOMS: atom_id res chain seq x y z
N MET A 1 0.51 -26.33 30.17
CA MET A 1 1.68 -25.49 29.86
C MET A 1 1.17 -24.35 29.01
N ASN A 2 1.01 -23.18 29.63
CA ASN A 2 0.50 -21.97 28.99
C ASN A 2 1.66 -21.28 28.26
N GLY A 3 1.56 -21.15 26.94
CA GLY A 3 2.34 -20.20 26.16
C GLY A 3 1.36 -19.14 25.67
N SER A 4 1.33 -18.01 26.36
CA SER A 4 0.55 -16.84 26.01
C SER A 4 1.05 -16.27 24.67
N ASP A 5 0.11 -16.06 23.74
CA ASP A 5 0.27 -15.14 22.62
C ASP A 5 0.71 -13.78 23.15
N GLU A 6 2.01 -13.48 23.04
CA GLU A 6 2.51 -12.13 23.20
C GLU A 6 2.04 -11.32 21.99
N ASN A 7 0.98 -10.53 22.23
CA ASN A 7 0.59 -9.43 21.37
C ASN A 7 1.82 -8.53 21.13
N ASP A 8 2.38 -8.59 19.92
CA ASP A 8 3.25 -7.56 19.32
C ASP A 8 2.46 -6.26 19.10
N GLU A 9 1.78 -5.76 20.12
CA GLU A 9 1.19 -4.43 20.15
C GLU A 9 2.25 -3.48 20.69
N MET A 10 2.83 -2.67 19.81
CA MET A 10 3.70 -1.57 20.24
C MET A 10 3.01 -0.73 21.31
N THR A 11 3.80 -0.37 22.31
CA THR A 11 3.35 0.46 23.42
C THR A 11 2.98 1.86 22.93
N PHE A 12 2.13 2.54 23.70
CA PHE A 12 1.73 3.91 23.42
C PHE A 12 2.94 4.86 23.41
N GLU A 13 3.93 4.57 24.26
CA GLU A 13 5.19 5.27 24.37
C GLU A 13 6.03 5.12 23.10
N GLU A 14 6.15 3.91 22.56
CA GLU A 14 6.85 3.67 21.28
C GLU A 14 6.13 4.35 20.10
N LEU A 15 4.80 4.33 20.10
CA LEU A 15 4.00 5.07 19.11
C LEU A 15 4.23 6.59 19.21
N ILE A 16 4.33 7.12 20.41
CA ILE A 16 4.62 8.54 20.65
C ILE A 16 6.06 8.87 20.26
N GLU A 17 7.05 8.05 20.58
CA GLU A 17 8.43 8.29 20.16
C GLU A 17 8.57 8.23 18.64
N ILE A 18 7.95 7.24 17.99
CA ILE A 18 7.83 7.17 16.54
C ILE A 18 7.13 8.43 16.02
N PHE A 19 6.06 8.90 16.64
CA PHE A 19 5.35 10.09 16.17
C PHE A 19 6.15 11.38 16.36
N LEU A 20 6.79 11.56 17.51
CA LEU A 20 7.54 12.76 17.90
C LEU A 20 8.87 12.88 17.14
N SER A 21 9.60 11.77 16.96
CA SER A 21 10.79 11.72 16.10
C SER A 21 10.45 12.02 14.64
N ASN A 22 9.19 11.86 14.25
CA ASN A 22 8.75 11.90 12.86
C ASN A 22 7.82 13.04 12.48
N LYS A 23 7.55 13.98 13.40
CA LYS A 23 6.76 15.21 13.18
C LYS A 23 7.20 16.05 11.97
N HIS A 24 8.40 15.82 11.42
CA HIS A 24 8.94 16.48 10.21
C HIS A 24 9.41 15.53 9.10
N SER A 25 8.99 14.25 9.09
CA SER A 25 9.81 13.17 8.52
C SER A 25 9.12 12.30 7.46
N MET A 26 8.31 12.92 6.58
CA MET A 26 7.79 12.29 5.36
C MET A 26 8.38 12.85 4.07
N THR A 27 9.35 13.75 4.14
CA THR A 27 10.18 14.17 2.99
C THR A 27 11.61 13.64 3.10
N LYS A 28 12.00 13.11 4.27
CA LYS A 28 13.36 12.63 4.51
C LYS A 28 13.62 11.28 3.80
N PRO A 29 14.77 11.14 3.11
CA PRO A 29 15.09 9.96 2.31
C PRO A 29 15.34 8.68 3.13
N GLU A 30 15.65 8.81 4.42
CA GLU A 30 16.01 7.70 5.32
C GLU A 30 14.86 6.72 5.63
N LYS A 31 13.61 7.12 5.34
CA LYS A 31 12.43 6.25 5.53
C LYS A 31 11.87 5.64 4.25
N LEU A 32 12.61 5.76 3.15
CA LEU A 32 12.21 5.13 1.91
C LEU A 32 12.49 3.63 2.00
N LEU A 33 11.50 2.82 1.65
CA LEU A 33 11.64 1.39 1.53
C LEU A 33 12.30 1.08 0.18
N PRO A 34 13.54 0.57 0.17
CA PRO A 34 14.15 0.12 -1.06
C PRO A 34 13.46 -1.16 -1.53
N VAL A 35 13.59 -1.46 -2.83
CA VAL A 35 13.21 -2.77 -3.34
C VAL A 35 14.15 -3.82 -2.74
N GLN A 36 13.60 -4.81 -2.04
CA GLN A 36 14.39 -5.94 -1.55
C GLN A 36 14.77 -6.86 -2.73
N LYS A 37 15.99 -7.39 -2.71
CA LYS A 37 16.46 -8.37 -3.70
C LYS A 37 15.53 -9.59 -3.67
N ASN A 38 14.91 -9.89 -4.81
CA ASN A 38 14.08 -11.07 -5.01
C ASN A 38 14.49 -11.74 -6.33
N LYS A 39 14.24 -13.05 -6.45
CA LYS A 39 14.66 -13.88 -7.58
C LYS A 39 13.91 -13.54 -8.88
N ASP A 40 12.67 -13.06 -8.77
CA ASP A 40 11.81 -12.77 -9.93
C ASP A 40 11.76 -11.28 -10.25
N LEU A 41 12.24 -10.93 -11.44
CA LEU A 41 12.16 -9.57 -11.98
C LEU A 41 10.75 -9.31 -12.53
N GLN A 42 9.96 -8.54 -11.77
CA GLN A 42 8.65 -8.06 -12.23
C GLN A 42 8.82 -7.04 -13.37
N ARG A 43 8.02 -7.17 -14.44
CA ARG A 43 8.03 -6.23 -15.56
C ARG A 43 7.38 -4.91 -15.15
N PRO A 44 7.86 -3.76 -15.63
CA PRO A 44 7.18 -2.49 -15.42
C PRO A 44 5.72 -2.55 -15.84
N ALA A 45 4.83 -1.96 -15.03
CA ALA A 45 3.43 -1.86 -15.38
C ALA A 45 3.24 -0.96 -16.60
N LYS A 46 2.30 -1.32 -17.48
CA LYS A 46 1.80 -0.40 -18.50
C LYS A 46 1.08 0.77 -17.81
N PRO A 47 1.29 2.04 -18.20
CA PRO A 47 0.63 3.18 -17.57
C PRO A 47 -0.90 3.10 -17.55
N GLU A 48 -1.50 2.44 -18.55
CA GLU A 48 -2.94 2.21 -18.67
C GLU A 48 -3.48 1.25 -17.60
N ALA A 49 -2.63 0.43 -16.99
CA ALA A 49 -3.01 -0.46 -15.88
C ALA A 49 -2.96 0.24 -14.51
N LEU A 50 -2.52 1.50 -14.44
CA LEU A 50 -2.32 2.24 -13.21
C LEU A 50 -3.49 3.17 -12.89
N TYR A 51 -3.87 3.19 -11.60
CA TYR A 51 -4.97 3.99 -11.09
C TYR A 51 -4.55 4.78 -9.85
N SER A 52 -5.05 6.00 -9.69
CA SER A 52 -5.03 6.73 -8.43
C SER A 52 -6.30 6.40 -7.64
N LEU A 53 -6.15 6.17 -6.34
CA LEU A 53 -7.28 5.98 -5.44
C LEU A 53 -7.82 7.34 -5.01
N GLU A 54 -9.13 7.52 -5.16
CA GLU A 54 -9.87 8.71 -4.73
C GLU A 54 -11.06 8.32 -3.86
N LYS A 55 -11.50 9.22 -3.00
CA LYS A 55 -12.65 9.01 -2.13
C LYS A 55 -13.48 10.29 -2.01
N THR A 56 -14.79 10.15 -2.20
CA THR A 56 -15.80 11.12 -1.78
C THR A 56 -16.64 10.48 -0.69
N GLU A 57 -17.84 9.99 -1.03
CA GLU A 57 -18.64 9.09 -0.20
C GLU A 57 -18.20 7.63 -0.40
N GLN A 58 -17.88 7.29 -1.65
CA GLN A 58 -17.36 5.98 -2.06
C GLN A 58 -15.92 6.11 -2.59
N TYR A 59 -15.24 4.97 -2.68
CA TYR A 59 -13.93 4.85 -3.29
C TYR A 59 -14.04 4.68 -4.80
N PHE A 60 -13.20 5.42 -5.51
CA PHE A 60 -13.09 5.39 -6.95
C PHE A 60 -11.64 5.20 -7.38
N LEU A 61 -11.48 4.64 -8.58
CA LEU A 61 -10.20 4.45 -9.24
C LEU A 61 -10.18 5.33 -10.49
N ARG A 62 -9.25 6.29 -10.52
CA ARG A 62 -9.01 7.12 -11.70
C ARG A 62 -7.81 6.61 -12.47
N ASN A 63 -7.99 6.29 -13.73
CA ASN A 63 -6.89 5.83 -14.58
C ASN A 63 -5.89 6.96 -14.86
N TYR A 64 -4.59 6.68 -14.79
CA TYR A 64 -3.56 7.71 -14.97
C TYR A 64 -3.52 8.31 -16.37
N ILE A 65 -3.79 7.51 -17.40
CA ILE A 65 -3.71 7.93 -18.81
C ILE A 65 -5.05 8.46 -19.29
N THR A 66 -6.08 7.61 -19.23
CA THR A 66 -7.40 7.95 -19.79
C THR A 66 -8.20 8.91 -18.93
N LYS A 67 -7.81 9.10 -17.66
CA LYS A 67 -8.54 9.89 -16.64
C LYS A 67 -9.95 9.39 -16.32
N ASN A 68 -10.35 8.26 -16.93
CA ASN A 68 -11.62 7.59 -16.66
C ASN A 68 -11.68 7.19 -15.19
N VAL A 69 -12.85 7.41 -14.60
CA VAL A 69 -13.16 7.08 -13.22
C VAL A 69 -14.07 5.86 -13.21
N LYS A 70 -13.78 4.91 -12.34
CA LYS A 70 -14.67 3.78 -12.07
C LYS A 70 -14.80 3.54 -10.58
N LEU A 71 -15.92 2.96 -10.17
CA LEU A 71 -16.13 2.54 -8.79
C LEU A 71 -15.06 1.50 -8.39
N ALA A 72 -14.49 1.64 -7.20
CA ALA A 72 -13.48 0.69 -6.72
C ALA A 72 -14.15 -0.63 -6.34
N ASP A 73 -13.75 -1.72 -6.97
CA ASP A 73 -14.30 -3.05 -6.69
C ASP A 73 -13.26 -4.14 -6.95
N GLY A 74 -13.19 -5.11 -6.02
CA GLY A 74 -12.23 -6.20 -6.06
C GLY A 74 -10.91 -5.91 -5.33
N ARG A 75 -9.89 -6.75 -5.60
CA ARG A 75 -8.57 -6.65 -4.97
C ARG A 75 -7.58 -5.86 -5.81
N TYR A 76 -6.76 -5.08 -5.13
CA TYR A 76 -5.69 -4.30 -5.74
C TYR A 76 -4.42 -4.42 -4.90
N ILE A 77 -3.30 -4.21 -5.55
CA ILE A 77 -2.04 -3.88 -4.89
C ILE A 77 -1.80 -2.39 -5.05
N PHE A 78 -1.14 -1.77 -4.07
CA PHE A 78 -0.87 -0.35 -4.08
C PHE A 78 0.53 -0.01 -3.61
N ILE A 79 1.00 1.16 -4.01
CA ILE A 79 2.20 1.82 -3.47
C ILE A 79 1.89 3.28 -3.15
N ILE A 80 2.69 3.84 -2.24
CA ILE A 80 2.84 5.28 -2.06
C ILE A 80 4.28 5.60 -2.44
N SER A 81 4.47 6.39 -3.50
CA SER A 81 5.80 6.64 -4.06
C SER A 81 6.63 7.54 -3.13
N ALA A 82 7.96 7.39 -3.19
CA ALA A 82 8.88 8.34 -2.55
C ALA A 82 8.67 9.78 -3.06
N ASN A 83 8.46 9.91 -4.37
CA ASN A 83 8.41 11.18 -5.10
C ASN A 83 7.00 11.80 -5.12
N ASP A 84 5.97 10.99 -4.87
CA ASP A 84 4.58 11.43 -4.79
C ASP A 84 3.93 10.78 -3.56
N PRO A 85 4.11 11.39 -2.37
CA PRO A 85 3.58 10.86 -1.12
C PRO A 85 2.08 11.09 -0.94
N TYR A 86 1.46 11.89 -1.81
CA TYR A 86 0.05 12.27 -1.70
C TYR A 86 -0.87 11.29 -2.41
N THR A 87 -0.33 10.55 -3.38
CA THR A 87 -1.11 9.65 -4.22
C THR A 87 -0.89 8.19 -3.84
N ILE A 88 -2.00 7.46 -3.66
CA ILE A 88 -2.01 6.00 -3.62
C ILE A 88 -2.15 5.50 -5.06
N CYS A 89 -1.07 4.97 -5.61
CA CYS A 89 -1.07 4.37 -6.94
C CYS A 89 -1.34 2.87 -6.82
N CYS A 90 -2.32 2.36 -7.56
CA CYS A 90 -2.77 0.98 -7.45
C CYS A 90 -3.03 0.34 -8.82
N ALA A 91 -2.99 -0.99 -8.83
CA ALA A 91 -3.25 -1.80 -10.00
C ALA A 91 -3.85 -3.15 -9.58
N LYS A 92 -4.52 -3.83 -10.52
CA LYS A 92 -4.86 -5.24 -10.33
C LYS A 92 -3.58 -6.07 -10.34
N SER A 93 -3.54 -7.12 -9.54
CA SER A 93 -2.40 -8.04 -9.48
C SER A 93 -2.66 -9.26 -10.37
N ALA A 94 -1.67 -9.67 -11.15
CA ALA A 94 -1.76 -10.89 -11.96
C ALA A 94 -1.86 -12.17 -11.10
N ARG A 95 -1.60 -12.05 -9.78
CA ARG A 95 -1.76 -13.14 -8.81
C ARG A 95 -3.17 -13.30 -8.27
N ASP A 96 -4.11 -12.43 -8.66
CA ASP A 96 -5.52 -12.58 -8.30
C ASP A 96 -6.19 -13.57 -9.26
N THR A 97 -7.03 -14.46 -8.75
CA THR A 97 -7.64 -15.56 -9.52
C THR A 97 -8.71 -15.07 -10.51
N ASN A 98 -9.24 -13.85 -10.32
CA ASN A 98 -10.28 -13.24 -11.16
C ASN A 98 -9.72 -12.20 -12.14
N TYR A 99 -8.54 -12.46 -12.70
CA TYR A 99 -7.81 -11.50 -13.52
C TYR A 99 -7.92 -11.76 -15.04
N HIS A 100 -7.99 -10.68 -15.84
CA HIS A 100 -7.89 -10.70 -17.30
C HIS A 100 -6.51 -10.22 -17.76
N TRP A 101 -5.69 -11.11 -18.33
CA TRP A 101 -4.26 -10.97 -18.67
C TRP A 101 -3.75 -9.64 -19.30
N HIS A 102 -4.62 -8.75 -19.78
CA HIS A 102 -4.25 -7.45 -20.35
C HIS A 102 -4.15 -6.27 -19.33
N ASP A 103 -4.76 -6.34 -18.13
CA ASP A 103 -4.96 -5.18 -17.23
C ASP A 103 -4.28 -5.23 -15.84
N ALA A 104 -3.47 -6.24 -15.55
CA ALA A 104 -2.77 -6.41 -14.28
C ALA A 104 -1.27 -6.48 -14.46
N VAL A 105 -0.65 -6.28 -13.31
CA VAL A 105 0.78 -6.13 -13.17
C VAL A 105 1.33 -7.29 -12.35
N ASP A 106 2.60 -7.60 -12.58
CA ASP A 106 3.27 -8.75 -11.95
C ASP A 106 3.39 -8.60 -10.42
N GLY A 107 3.35 -7.35 -9.92
CA GLY A 107 3.34 -7.03 -8.49
C GLY A 107 3.75 -5.58 -8.19
N HIS A 108 4.00 -5.26 -6.91
CA HIS A 108 4.23 -3.88 -6.44
C HIS A 108 5.40 -3.16 -7.10
N THR A 109 6.49 -3.86 -7.42
CA THR A 109 7.67 -3.22 -8.03
C THR A 109 7.42 -2.84 -9.49
N SER A 110 6.42 -3.47 -10.13
CA SER A 110 5.91 -3.08 -11.45
C SER A 110 5.31 -1.68 -11.42
N ILE A 111 4.54 -1.37 -10.37
CA ILE A 111 3.88 -0.07 -10.17
C ILE A 111 4.92 1.01 -9.90
N GLY A 112 5.89 0.70 -9.03
CA GLY A 112 6.93 1.64 -8.62
C GLY A 112 8.07 1.79 -9.62
N TYR A 113 8.06 1.06 -10.74
CA TYR A 113 9.19 0.96 -11.67
C TYR A 113 10.51 0.65 -10.94
N ARG A 114 10.42 -0.22 -9.93
CA ARG A 114 11.52 -0.62 -9.02
C ARG A 114 12.16 0.55 -8.25
N LYS A 115 11.48 1.68 -8.14
CA LYS A 115 11.92 2.81 -7.31
C LYS A 115 11.55 2.56 -5.84
N PRO A 116 12.23 3.23 -4.89
CA PRO A 116 11.82 3.22 -3.50
C PRO A 116 10.41 3.76 -3.30
N VAL A 117 9.74 3.23 -2.27
CA VAL A 117 8.37 3.63 -1.90
C VAL A 117 8.32 4.02 -0.43
N ARG A 118 7.31 4.77 -0.03
CA ARG A 118 7.03 5.05 1.38
C ARG A 118 6.23 3.93 2.03
N TYR A 119 5.38 3.29 1.24
CA TYR A 119 4.57 2.17 1.67
C TYR A 119 4.09 1.36 0.48
N ALA A 120 3.73 0.10 0.71
CA ALA A 120 3.15 -0.77 -0.29
C ALA A 120 2.27 -1.83 0.37
N GLY A 121 1.23 -2.29 -0.31
CA GLY A 121 0.28 -3.19 0.33
C GLY A 121 -0.81 -3.69 -0.58
N THR A 122 -1.88 -4.23 0.03
CA THR A 122 -3.07 -4.66 -0.70
C THR A 122 -4.30 -3.90 -0.24
N LEU A 123 -5.28 -3.79 -1.13
CA LEU A 123 -6.60 -3.21 -0.91
C LEU A 123 -7.65 -4.23 -1.33
N LEU A 124 -8.76 -4.31 -0.58
CA LEU A 124 -9.95 -5.04 -0.99
C LEU A 124 -11.16 -4.10 -0.89
N PHE A 125 -11.81 -3.91 -2.03
CA PHE A 125 -13.04 -3.15 -2.13
C PHE A 125 -14.24 -4.04 -2.44
N ARG A 126 -15.42 -3.57 -2.07
CA ARG A 126 -16.71 -4.08 -2.52
C ARG A 126 -17.62 -2.91 -2.83
N GLN A 127 -18.02 -2.76 -4.09
CA GLN A 127 -18.97 -1.73 -4.53
C GLN A 127 -18.63 -0.31 -4.01
N GLY A 128 -17.35 0.07 -4.08
CA GLY A 128 -16.86 1.37 -3.64
C GLY A 128 -16.63 1.50 -2.13
N GLU A 129 -16.82 0.45 -1.33
CA GLU A 129 -16.43 0.44 0.08
C GLU A 129 -15.07 -0.25 0.27
N LEU A 130 -14.16 0.38 1.02
CA LEU A 130 -12.93 -0.27 1.47
C LEU A 130 -13.24 -1.26 2.60
N LEU A 131 -13.08 -2.55 2.32
CA LEU A 131 -13.30 -3.61 3.30
C LEU A 131 -12.07 -3.83 4.18
N VAL A 132 -10.89 -3.90 3.57
CA VAL A 132 -9.62 -4.12 4.28
C VAL A 132 -8.44 -3.63 3.44
N TRP A 133 -7.40 -3.19 4.12
CA TRP A 133 -6.09 -2.93 3.53
C TRP A 133 -4.97 -3.48 4.43
N SER A 134 -3.79 -3.71 3.87
CA SER A 134 -2.67 -4.33 4.61
C SER A 134 -1.32 -3.84 4.13
N ASN A 135 -0.26 -4.21 4.85
CA ASN A 135 1.14 -4.05 4.46
C ASN A 135 1.65 -5.19 3.54
N ALA A 136 0.77 -5.97 2.92
CA ALA A 136 1.14 -7.14 2.13
C ALA A 136 1.90 -6.77 0.83
N SER A 137 3.22 -6.70 0.90
CA SER A 137 4.12 -6.50 -0.23
C SER A 137 5.39 -7.32 -0.06
N GLY A 138 5.56 -8.37 -0.89
CA GLY A 138 6.72 -9.26 -0.76
C GLY A 138 8.07 -8.61 -1.08
N HIS A 139 8.09 -7.55 -1.89
CA HIS A 139 9.32 -6.88 -2.32
C HIS A 139 9.68 -5.65 -1.48
N TYR A 140 8.70 -4.97 -0.87
CA TYR A 140 8.97 -3.81 -0.02
C TYR A 140 8.82 -4.14 1.47
N LYS A 141 7.99 -5.12 1.81
CA LYS A 141 7.69 -5.60 3.19
C LYS A 141 7.63 -4.47 4.21
N PRO A 142 6.73 -3.48 4.03
CA PRO A 142 6.63 -2.38 4.97
C PRO A 142 6.30 -2.92 6.37
N PRO A 143 7.02 -2.47 7.41
CA PRO A 143 6.54 -2.57 8.78
C PRO A 143 5.14 -1.94 8.89
N GLY A 144 4.25 -2.55 9.66
CA GLY A 144 2.88 -2.07 9.81
C GLY A 144 2.83 -0.64 10.33
N GLU A 145 3.79 -0.28 11.18
CA GLU A 145 3.94 0.94 11.96
C GLU A 145 4.15 2.17 11.09
N LEU A 146 4.74 1.99 9.89
CA LEU A 146 4.94 3.09 8.94
C LEU A 146 3.60 3.70 8.49
N ARG A 147 2.46 3.04 8.71
CA ARG A 147 1.14 3.63 8.43
C ARG A 147 0.85 4.88 9.25
N TYR A 148 1.31 4.92 10.49
CA TYR A 148 1.08 6.07 11.37
C TYR A 148 1.84 7.31 10.91
N LEU A 149 2.86 7.10 10.06
CA LEU A 149 3.66 8.15 9.46
C LEU A 149 3.07 8.66 8.15
N MET A 150 2.03 8.03 7.60
CA MET A 150 1.38 8.48 6.37
C MET A 150 0.80 9.90 6.53
N LEU A 151 0.78 10.65 5.43
CA LEU A 151 0.20 11.99 5.42
C LEU A 151 -1.28 11.94 5.85
N PRO A 152 -1.80 12.99 6.52
CA PRO A 152 -3.17 12.99 7.03
C PRO A 152 -4.22 12.63 5.97
N TYR A 153 -4.10 13.18 4.76
CA TYR A 153 -4.99 12.86 3.64
C TYR A 153 -4.95 11.37 3.25
N VAL A 154 -3.76 10.77 3.18
CA VAL A 154 -3.60 9.34 2.87
C VAL A 154 -4.25 8.47 3.96
N ARG A 155 -4.13 8.86 5.24
CA ARG A 155 -4.77 8.14 6.36
C ARG A 155 -6.30 8.24 6.34
N LEU A 156 -6.87 9.29 5.75
CA LEU A 156 -8.31 9.36 5.50
C LEU A 156 -8.76 8.39 4.39
N LEU A 157 -7.90 8.15 3.41
CA LEU A 157 -8.13 7.12 2.37
C LEU A 157 -7.92 5.71 2.92
N LEU A 158 -6.97 5.51 3.83
CA LEU A 158 -6.61 4.22 4.43
C LEU A 158 -6.79 4.25 5.95
N PRO A 159 -8.03 4.16 6.46
CA PRO A 159 -8.31 4.26 7.88
C PRO A 159 -7.73 3.07 8.66
N ASP A 160 -7.14 3.35 9.82
CA ASP A 160 -6.50 2.34 10.68
C ASP A 160 -7.48 1.24 11.12
N SER A 161 -8.76 1.55 11.26
CA SER A 161 -9.82 0.57 11.61
C SER A 161 -10.05 -0.52 10.56
N LYS A 162 -9.54 -0.34 9.34
CA LYS A 162 -9.61 -1.31 8.24
C LYS A 162 -8.25 -1.95 7.93
N PHE A 163 -7.23 -1.67 8.74
CA PHE A 163 -5.88 -2.21 8.55
C PHE A 163 -5.77 -3.65 9.06
N ARG A 164 -5.11 -4.51 8.29
CA ARG A 164 -4.72 -5.86 8.69
C ARG A 164 -3.21 -6.02 8.56
N HIS A 165 -2.55 -6.26 9.69
CA HIS A 165 -1.12 -6.53 9.71
C HIS A 165 -0.80 -7.89 9.09
N ILE A 166 0.27 -7.94 8.30
CA ILE A 166 0.87 -9.14 7.74
C ILE A 166 2.32 -9.18 8.23
N SER A 167 2.63 -10.20 9.02
CA SER A 167 4.01 -10.51 9.39
C SER A 167 4.71 -11.23 8.25
N PHE A 168 5.97 -10.89 8.01
CA PHE A 168 6.82 -11.51 6.99
C PHE A 168 7.84 -12.48 7.60
N ASN A 169 7.73 -12.77 8.90
CA ASN A 169 8.57 -13.75 9.58
C ASN A 169 8.28 -15.15 9.03
N LYS A 170 9.34 -15.90 8.79
CA LYS A 170 9.31 -17.34 8.51
C LYS A 170 9.56 -18.10 9.78
#